data_AF-J9BV99-F1
#
_entry.id   AF-J9BV99-F1
#
_cell.length_a   1.000
_cell.length_b   1.000
_cell.length_c   1.000
_cell.angle_alpha   90.00
_cell.angle_beta   90.00
_cell.angle_gamma   90.00
#
_symmetry.space_group_name_H-M   'P 1'
#
loop_
_entity.id
_entity.type
_entity.pdbx_description
1 polymer ?
#
loop_
_entity_poly.entity_id
_entity_poly.type
_entity_poly.pdbx_seq_one_letter_code
_entity_poly.pdbx_strand_id
1 'polypeptide(L)'
;VQGKGFVRRQKGVVTAVDHVSFKIHQGETLALVGESGSGKSTTLMQIMELAKPEAGQITVLGRDVSTLKNRRERNEVRRDLQVIFQDPMSSLDPRMPIYDVLAEPLEAQKWSKAQINDRIGDLMNLVGINPDYVDRFPTQFSGGQRQRIAIRPRAR
;
A
#
# COMPACT_ATOMS: atom_id res chain seq x y z
N VAL A 1 9.51 56.82 -10.08
CA VAL A 1 10.59 55.84 -9.81
C VAL A 1 10.23 55.11 -8.53
N GLN A 2 9.54 53.96 -8.66
CA GLN A 2 10.02 52.61 -8.27
C GLN A 2 10.13 52.42 -6.75
N GLY A 3 9.53 51.43 -6.10
CA GLY A 3 8.70 50.31 -6.54
C GLY A 3 8.39 49.44 -5.31
N LYS A 4 7.11 49.09 -5.12
CA LYS A 4 6.67 48.09 -4.13
C LYS A 4 7.05 46.70 -4.64
N GLY A 5 7.66 45.87 -3.80
CA GLY A 5 8.00 44.48 -4.13
C GLY A 5 7.59 43.51 -3.03
N PHE A 6 6.31 43.15 -2.97
CA PHE A 6 5.87 41.91 -2.31
C PHE A 6 6.16 40.75 -3.28
N VAL A 7 7.28 40.06 -3.10
CA VAL A 7 7.55 38.82 -3.84
C VAL A 7 6.91 37.66 -3.09
N ARG A 8 5.66 37.35 -3.45
CA ARG A 8 5.04 36.07 -3.12
C ARG A 8 5.75 35.01 -3.97
N ARG A 9 6.68 34.25 -3.38
CA ARG A 9 7.28 33.06 -4.02
C ARG A 9 6.12 32.16 -4.49
N GLN A 10 5.87 32.13 -5.80
CA GLN A 10 5.13 31.05 -6.40
C GLN A 10 5.94 29.78 -6.14
N LYS A 11 5.41 28.87 -5.31
CA LYS A 11 5.87 27.49 -5.30
C LYS A 11 5.63 26.99 -6.73
N GLY A 12 6.70 26.86 -7.52
CA GLY A 12 6.61 26.29 -8.85
C GLY A 12 5.88 24.96 -8.77
N VAL A 13 4.97 24.73 -9.71
CA VAL A 13 4.34 23.42 -9.89
C VAL A 13 5.48 22.46 -10.24
N VAL A 14 5.90 21.66 -9.27
CA VAL A 14 6.89 20.61 -9.51
C VAL A 14 6.13 19.46 -10.17
N THR A 15 6.24 19.35 -11.48
CA THR A 15 5.76 18.19 -12.23
C THR A 15 6.59 16.98 -11.81
N ALA A 16 6.08 16.22 -10.85
CA ALA A 16 6.78 15.05 -10.33
C ALA A 16 6.79 13.87 -11.31
N VAL A 17 5.90 13.89 -12.31
CA VAL A 17 5.76 12.86 -13.35
C VAL A 17 5.37 13.54 -14.65
N ASP A 18 6.21 13.44 -15.68
CA ASP A 18 5.96 14.03 -17.00
C ASP A 18 5.92 12.92 -18.07
N HIS A 19 4.80 12.79 -18.77
CA HIS A 19 4.62 11.92 -19.95
C HIS A 19 4.98 10.42 -19.75
N VAL A 20 4.64 9.84 -18.59
CA VAL A 20 4.83 8.40 -18.34
C VAL A 20 3.61 7.61 -18.84
N SER A 21 3.85 6.58 -19.65
CA SER A 21 2.80 5.65 -20.12
C SER A 21 3.31 4.21 -20.07
N PHE A 22 2.63 3.36 -19.31
CA PHE A 22 2.88 1.93 -19.26
C PHE A 22 1.58 1.17 -19.00
N LYS A 23 1.57 -0.12 -19.35
CA LYS A 23 0.50 -1.07 -19.02
C LYS A 23 1.14 -2.26 -18.33
N ILE A 24 0.47 -2.75 -17.29
CA ILE A 24 0.87 -3.95 -16.56
C ILE A 24 -0.28 -4.93 -16.70
N HIS A 25 -0.05 -6.03 -17.41
CA HIS A 25 -1.02 -7.10 -17.56
C HIS A 25 -1.01 -8.02 -16.34
N GLN A 26 -2.07 -8.83 -16.20
CA GLN A 26 -2.16 -9.78 -15.11
C GLN A 26 -0.99 -10.77 -15.15
N GLY A 27 -0.29 -10.92 -14.03
CA GLY A 27 0.88 -11.79 -13.91
C GLY A 27 2.21 -11.13 -14.28
N GLU A 28 2.19 -9.90 -14.80
CA GLU A 28 3.41 -9.15 -15.07
C GLU A 28 3.94 -8.45 -13.82
N THR A 29 5.26 -8.29 -13.78
CA THR A 29 5.95 -7.51 -12.74
C THR A 29 6.65 -6.33 -13.40
N LEU A 30 6.36 -5.12 -12.93
CA LEU A 30 7.03 -3.89 -13.38
C LEU A 30 7.98 -3.40 -12.29
N ALA A 31 9.23 -3.11 -12.68
CA ALA A 31 10.20 -2.41 -11.84
C ALA A 31 10.40 -0.98 -12.35
N LEU A 32 10.19 0.01 -11.47
CA LEU A 32 10.50 1.42 -11.76
C LEU A 32 11.88 1.77 -11.17
N VAL A 33 12.85 2.06 -12.03
CA VAL A 33 14.24 2.35 -11.64
C VAL A 33 14.64 3.75 -12.12
N GLY A 34 15.44 4.46 -11.33
CA GLY A 34 15.92 5.81 -11.63
C GLY A 34 16.58 6.48 -10.43
N GLU A 35 17.18 7.64 -10.62
CA GLU A 35 17.86 8.41 -9.55
C GLU A 35 16.90 8.88 -8.45
N SER A 36 17.43 9.16 -7.25
CA SER A 36 16.60 9.73 -6.17
C SER A 36 15.93 11.02 -6.64
N GLY A 37 14.62 11.17 -6.38
CA GLY A 37 13.85 12.33 -6.84
C GLY A 37 13.28 12.22 -8.27
N SER A 38 13.54 11.14 -9.01
CA SER A 38 13.03 10.97 -10.39
C SER A 38 11.51 10.71 -10.53
N GLY A 39 10.71 10.97 -9.49
CA GLY A 39 9.26 10.80 -9.55
C GLY A 39 8.69 9.41 -9.24
N LYS A 40 9.53 8.36 -9.08
CA LYS A 40 9.07 6.96 -8.85
C LYS A 40 8.02 6.82 -7.74
N SER A 41 8.34 7.32 -6.54
CA SER A 41 7.44 7.25 -5.39
C SER A 41 6.17 8.06 -5.64
N THR A 42 6.27 9.19 -6.35
CA THR A 42 5.10 10.01 -6.70
C THR A 42 4.20 9.28 -7.68
N THR A 43 4.74 8.62 -8.72
CA THR A 43 3.97 7.79 -9.65
C THR A 43 3.24 6.67 -8.92
N LEU A 44 3.91 5.95 -8.02
CA LEU A 44 3.29 4.88 -7.23
C LEU A 44 2.18 5.42 -6.31
N MET A 45 2.41 6.54 -5.62
CA MET A 45 1.41 7.15 -4.75
C MET A 45 0.18 7.63 -5.52
N GLN A 46 0.35 8.23 -6.71
CA GLN A 46 -0.77 8.63 -7.56
C GLN A 46 -1.65 7.45 -7.97
N ILE A 47 -1.05 6.29 -8.29
CA ILE A 47 -1.79 5.07 -8.59
C ILE A 47 -2.55 4.58 -7.34
N MET A 48 -1.92 4.63 -6.16
CA MET A 48 -2.52 4.17 -4.90
C MET A 48 -3.61 5.09 -4.34
N GLU A 49 -3.56 6.39 -4.64
CA GLU A 49 -4.56 7.36 -4.20
C GLU A 49 -5.93 7.09 -4.83
N LEU A 50 -5.97 6.48 -6.01
CA LEU A 50 -7.19 6.30 -6.82
C LEU A 50 -7.96 7.61 -7.00
N ALA A 51 -7.20 8.70 -7.18
CA ALA A 51 -7.70 10.03 -7.43
C ALA A 51 -7.52 10.40 -8.90
N LYS A 52 -8.34 11.35 -9.37
CA LYS A 52 -8.22 11.86 -10.74
C LYS A 52 -6.86 12.55 -10.90
N PRO A 53 -6.03 12.15 -11.89
CA PRO A 53 -4.77 12.81 -12.15
C PRO A 53 -4.98 14.22 -12.72
N GLU A 54 -3.98 15.09 -12.59
CA GLU A 54 -4.02 16.44 -13.17
C GLU A 54 -4.16 16.43 -14.70
N ALA A 55 -3.52 15.45 -15.36
CA ALA A 55 -3.65 15.16 -16.77
C ALA A 55 -3.52 13.64 -17.04
N GLY A 56 -4.08 13.18 -18.16
CA GLY A 56 -4.03 11.77 -18.56
C GLY A 56 -5.12 10.90 -17.90
N GLN A 57 -4.88 9.59 -17.91
CA GLN A 57 -5.82 8.58 -17.43
C GLN A 57 -5.07 7.50 -16.64
N ILE A 58 -5.64 7.09 -15.51
CA ILE A 58 -5.14 5.95 -14.72
C ILE A 58 -6.26 4.93 -14.64
N THR A 59 -5.99 3.70 -15.09
CA THR A 59 -6.90 2.58 -14.99
C THR A 59 -6.29 1.52 -14.09
N VAL A 60 -7.00 1.14 -13.04
CA VAL A 60 -6.54 0.15 -12.06
C VAL A 60 -7.55 -0.99 -12.04
N LEU A 61 -7.09 -2.21 -12.31
CA LEU A 61 -7.94 -3.42 -12.35
C LEU A 61 -9.16 -3.26 -13.27
N GLY A 62 -8.95 -2.61 -14.43
CA GLY A 62 -10.01 -2.33 -15.41
C GLY A 62 -10.95 -1.18 -15.05
N ARG A 63 -10.78 -0.51 -13.91
CA ARG A 63 -11.58 0.67 -13.52
C ARG A 63 -10.80 1.96 -13.71
N ASP A 64 -11.38 2.91 -14.43
CA ASP A 64 -10.84 4.26 -14.54
C ASP A 64 -11.04 5.02 -13.22
N VAL A 65 -9.94 5.48 -12.62
CA VAL A 65 -9.97 6.16 -11.31
C VAL A 65 -10.73 7.49 -11.34
N SER A 66 -10.80 8.15 -12.51
CA SER A 66 -11.53 9.40 -12.68
C SER A 66 -13.06 9.23 -12.60
N THR A 67 -13.54 8.00 -12.79
CA THR A 67 -14.97 7.65 -12.73
C THR A 67 -15.43 7.28 -11.32
N LEU A 68 -14.50 7.09 -10.37
CA LEU A 68 -14.80 6.69 -8.99
C LEU A 68 -15.31 7.88 -8.19
N LYS A 69 -16.64 8.05 -8.13
CA LYS A 69 -17.29 9.23 -7.56
C LYS A 69 -17.36 9.16 -6.03
N ASN A 70 -17.58 7.97 -5.48
CA ASN A 70 -17.85 7.80 -4.05
C ASN A 70 -16.77 6.96 -3.34
N ARG A 71 -16.77 7.04 -2.00
CA ARG A 71 -15.82 6.32 -1.14
C ARG A 71 -15.98 4.80 -1.25
N ARG A 72 -17.18 4.31 -1.55
CA ARG A 72 -17.48 2.88 -1.66
C ARG A 72 -16.77 2.27 -2.87
N GLU A 73 -16.90 2.88 -4.05
CA GLU A 73 -16.24 2.46 -5.29
C GLU A 73 -14.71 2.44 -5.14
N ARG A 74 -14.13 3.48 -4.51
CA ARG A 74 -12.70 3.50 -4.22
C ARG A 74 -12.29 2.39 -3.25
N ASN A 75 -13.10 2.11 -2.23
CA ASN A 75 -12.85 1.02 -1.30
C ASN A 75 -12.94 -0.35 -1.96
N GLU A 76 -13.81 -0.55 -2.95
CA GLU A 76 -13.87 -1.78 -3.74
C GLU A 76 -12.57 -2.01 -4.52
N VAL A 77 -12.02 -0.99 -5.19
CA VAL A 77 -10.73 -1.14 -5.89
C VAL A 77 -9.57 -1.31 -4.90
N ARG A 78 -9.55 -0.56 -3.79
CA ARG A 78 -8.54 -0.75 -2.73
C ARG A 78 -8.61 -2.13 -2.08
N ARG A 79 -9.75 -2.84 -2.19
CA ARG A 79 -9.88 -4.22 -1.73
C ARG A 79 -9.10 -5.23 -2.57
N ASP A 80 -8.50 -4.81 -3.67
CA ASP A 80 -7.67 -5.67 -4.52
C ASP A 80 -6.22 -5.17 -4.63
N LEU A 81 -5.89 -4.03 -4.01
CA LEU A 81 -4.55 -3.45 -3.99
C LEU A 81 -3.88 -3.62 -2.63
N GLN A 82 -2.62 -4.06 -2.63
CA GLN A 82 -1.79 -4.15 -1.44
C GLN A 82 -0.53 -3.29 -1.62
N VAL A 83 -0.20 -2.50 -0.60
CA VAL A 83 1.04 -1.72 -0.54
C VAL A 83 1.98 -2.38 0.45
N ILE A 84 3.23 -2.56 0.03
CA ILE A 84 4.33 -2.95 0.89
C ILE A 84 5.32 -1.78 0.89
N PHE A 85 5.51 -1.15 2.05
CA PHE A 85 6.44 -0.03 2.18
C PHE A 85 7.89 -0.50 2.26
N GLN A 86 8.84 0.39 1.96
CA GLN A 86 10.28 0.09 1.89
C GLN A 86 10.83 -0.55 3.18
N ASP A 87 10.30 -0.15 4.34
CA ASP A 87 10.53 -0.84 5.61
C ASP A 87 9.25 -1.55 6.05
N PRO A 88 9.00 -2.80 5.60
CA PRO A 88 7.80 -3.51 5.97
C PRO A 88 7.76 -3.81 7.47
N MET A 89 8.92 -3.88 8.14
CA MET A 89 9.02 -4.19 9.57
C MET A 89 8.46 -3.08 10.45
N SER A 90 8.55 -1.82 9.98
CA SER A 90 7.96 -0.67 10.66
C SER A 90 6.44 -0.75 10.80
N SER A 91 5.77 -1.61 10.03
CA SER A 91 4.32 -1.83 10.12
C SER A 91 3.89 -2.76 11.27
N LEU A 92 4.83 -3.46 11.92
CA LEU A 92 4.53 -4.31 13.07
C LEU A 92 4.69 -3.49 14.35
N ASP A 93 3.59 -3.19 15.06
CA ASP A 93 3.69 -2.56 16.38
C ASP A 93 4.35 -3.56 17.36
N PRO A 94 5.53 -3.25 17.93
CA PRO A 94 6.23 -4.17 18.83
C PRO A 94 5.48 -4.45 20.13
N ARG A 95 4.44 -3.66 20.44
CA ARG A 95 3.61 -3.78 21.64
C ARG A 95 2.35 -4.61 21.41
N MET A 96 2.13 -5.10 20.20
CA MET A 96 0.97 -5.92 19.84
C MET A 96 1.41 -7.34 19.49
N PRO A 97 0.68 -8.37 19.93
CA PRO A 97 0.80 -9.72 19.41
C PRO A 97 0.67 -9.76 17.88
N ILE A 98 1.31 -10.74 17.25
CA ILE A 98 1.17 -10.96 15.81
C ILE A 98 -0.30 -11.18 15.43
N TYR A 99 -1.08 -11.85 16.27
CA TYR A 99 -2.50 -12.05 16.05
C TYR A 99 -3.22 -10.73 15.79
N ASP A 100 -3.07 -9.74 16.67
CA ASP A 100 -3.79 -8.46 16.58
C ASP A 100 -3.38 -7.69 15.32
N VAL A 101 -2.09 -7.68 15.00
CA VAL A 101 -1.56 -7.03 13.78
C VAL A 101 -2.08 -7.69 12.50
N LEU A 102 -2.29 -9.01 12.53
CA LEU A 102 -2.84 -9.76 11.40
C LEU A 102 -4.38 -9.63 11.31
N ALA A 103 -5.05 -9.56 12.46
CA ALA A 103 -6.51 -9.49 12.57
C ALA A 103 -7.06 -8.11 12.16
N GLU A 104 -6.41 -7.02 12.55
CA GLU A 104 -6.87 -5.64 12.31
C GLU A 104 -7.37 -5.37 10.87
N PRO A 105 -6.63 -5.69 9.79
CA PRO A 105 -7.12 -5.45 8.42
C PRO A 105 -8.30 -6.36 8.01
N LEU A 106 -8.47 -7.52 8.64
CA LEU A 106 -9.58 -8.44 8.40
C LEU A 106 -10.84 -7.97 9.16
N GLU A 107 -10.66 -7.47 10.39
CA GLU A 107 -11.71 -6.82 11.18
C GLU A 107 -12.23 -5.56 10.50
N ALA A 108 -11.34 -4.73 9.94
CA ALA A 108 -11.70 -3.57 9.14
C ALA A 108 -12.53 -3.93 7.88
N GLN A 109 -12.38 -5.16 7.39
CA GLN A 109 -13.18 -5.72 6.30
C GLN A 109 -14.44 -6.44 6.77
N LYS A 110 -14.72 -6.43 8.08
CA LYS A 110 -15.90 -7.03 8.73
C LYS A 110 -15.96 -8.56 8.61
N TRP A 111 -14.81 -9.23 8.65
CA TRP A 111 -14.76 -10.69 8.71
C TRP A 111 -15.24 -11.18 10.09
N SER A 112 -15.83 -12.38 10.14
CA SER A 112 -16.17 -13.00 11.42
C SER A 112 -14.91 -13.50 12.14
N LYS A 113 -14.98 -13.61 13.47
CA LYS A 113 -13.86 -14.10 14.29
C LYS A 113 -13.37 -15.50 13.85
N ALA A 114 -14.28 -16.38 13.47
CA ALA A 114 -13.92 -17.72 12.96
C ALA A 114 -13.11 -17.62 11.65
N GLN A 115 -13.56 -16.81 10.68
CA GLN A 115 -12.84 -16.60 9.43
C GLN A 115 -11.47 -15.95 9.65
N ILE A 116 -11.35 -15.05 10.64
CA ILE A 116 -10.08 -14.42 11.00
C ILE A 116 -9.11 -15.46 11.54
N ASN A 117 -9.53 -16.29 12.48
CA ASN A 117 -8.69 -17.34 13.07
C ASN A 117 -8.17 -18.32 12.03
N ASP A 118 -9.07 -18.87 11.20
CA ASP A 118 -8.69 -19.79 10.12
C ASP A 118 -7.68 -19.12 9.18
N ARG A 119 -7.96 -17.87 8.79
CA ARG A 119 -7.10 -17.15 7.86
C ARG A 119 -5.73 -16.84 8.45
N ILE A 120 -5.66 -16.47 9.71
CA ILE A 120 -4.39 -16.20 10.40
C ILE A 120 -3.56 -17.49 10.46
N GLY A 121 -4.19 -18.63 10.74
CA GLY A 121 -3.52 -19.93 10.68
C GLY A 121 -2.92 -20.21 9.29
N ASP A 122 -3.69 -20.01 8.23
CA ASP A 122 -3.21 -20.15 6.85
C ASP A 122 -2.03 -19.21 6.54
N LEU A 123 -2.13 -17.95 6.97
CA LEU A 123 -1.08 -16.96 6.75
C LEU A 123 0.22 -17.34 7.46
N MET A 124 0.12 -17.79 8.71
CA MET A 124 1.27 -18.25 9.51
C MET A 124 1.95 -19.45 8.84
N ASN A 125 1.15 -20.44 8.41
CA ASN A 125 1.65 -21.60 7.66
C ASN A 125 2.34 -21.18 6.36
N LEU A 126 1.74 -20.25 5.60
CA LEU A 126 2.28 -19.76 4.33
C LEU A 126 3.64 -19.08 4.49
N VAL A 127 3.88 -18.39 5.61
CA VAL A 127 5.18 -17.78 5.92
C VAL A 127 6.15 -18.73 6.64
N GLY A 128 5.77 -19.99 6.83
CA GLY A 128 6.57 -21.03 7.47
C GLY A 128 6.74 -20.83 8.98
N ILE A 129 5.69 -20.37 9.66
CA ILE A 129 5.67 -20.15 11.11
C ILE A 129 4.52 -20.96 11.70
N ASN A 130 4.76 -21.63 12.84
CA ASN A 130 3.70 -22.37 13.53
C ASN A 130 2.56 -21.40 13.95
N PRO A 131 1.30 -21.66 13.54
CA PRO A 131 0.13 -20.89 13.97
C PRO A 131 0.00 -20.70 15.49
N ASP A 132 0.46 -21.67 16.30
CA ASP A 132 0.44 -21.58 17.77
C ASP A 132 1.28 -20.41 18.32
N TYR A 133 2.13 -19.81 17.48
CA TYR A 133 2.98 -18.69 17.86
C TYR A 133 2.34 -17.34 17.59
N VAL A 134 1.09 -17.29 17.15
CA VAL A 134 0.42 -16.04 16.77
C VAL A 134 0.25 -15.07 17.96
N ASP A 135 0.16 -15.58 19.19
CA ASP A 135 0.06 -14.77 20.40
C ASP A 135 1.40 -14.15 20.84
N ARG A 136 2.49 -14.43 20.13
CA ARG A 136 3.81 -13.86 20.43
C ARG A 136 3.95 -12.46 19.87
N PHE A 137 4.82 -11.67 20.49
CA PHE A 137 5.18 -10.33 20.04
C PHE A 137 6.23 -10.39 18.91
N PRO A 138 6.28 -9.39 18.02
CA PRO A 138 7.26 -9.31 16.93
C PRO A 138 8.70 -9.55 17.38
N THR A 139 9.09 -9.01 18.54
CA THR A 139 10.46 -9.13 19.10
C THR A 139 10.90 -10.57 19.36
N GLN A 140 9.96 -11.51 19.46
CA GLN A 140 10.21 -12.94 19.68
C GLN A 140 10.47 -13.72 18.38
N PHE A 141 10.41 -13.05 17.23
CA PHE A 141 10.69 -13.63 15.92
C PHE A 141 12.02 -13.12 15.36
N SER A 142 12.71 -13.97 14.60
CA SER A 142 13.91 -13.56 13.84
C SER A 142 13.59 -12.43 12.85
N GLY A 143 14.60 -11.67 12.43
CA GLY A 143 14.42 -10.60 11.43
C GLY A 143 13.75 -11.10 10.15
N GLY A 144 14.18 -12.25 9.62
CA GLY A 144 13.59 -12.85 8.43
C GLY A 144 12.15 -13.33 8.63
N GLN A 145 11.79 -13.86 9.80
CA GLN A 145 10.40 -14.23 10.11
C GLN A 145 9.50 -13.01 10.16
N ARG A 146 9.91 -11.96 10.87
CA ARG A 146 9.18 -10.70 10.92
C ARG A 146 9.00 -10.09 9.53
N GLN A 147 10.01 -10.17 8.66
CA GLN A 147 9.92 -9.66 7.29
C GLN A 147 8.87 -10.43 6.49
N ARG A 148 8.80 -11.76 6.62
CA ARG A 148 7.76 -12.57 5.96
C ARG A 148 6.36 -12.27 6.49
N ILE A 149 6.21 -12.09 7.81
CA ILE A 149 4.95 -11.67 8.42
C ILE A 149 4.52 -10.28 7.91
N ALA A 150 5.46 -9.35 7.79
CA ALA A 150 5.18 -8.00 7.33
C ALA A 150 4.79 -7.94 5.85
N ILE A 151 5.41 -8.76 5.00
CA ILE A 151 5.13 -8.90 3.56
C ILE A 151 3.84 -9.70 3.29
N ARG A 152 3.19 -10.23 4.33
CA ARG A 152 2.10 -11.22 4.25
C ARG A 152 1.19 -11.06 3.02
N PRO A 153 0.92 -12.13 2.28
CA PRO A 153 -0.02 -12.09 1.18
C PRO A 153 -1.42 -11.67 1.66
N ARG A 154 -2.07 -10.79 0.91
CA ARG A 154 -3.47 -10.43 1.17
C ARG A 154 -4.36 -11.68 1.22
N ALA A 155 -5.36 -11.66 2.11
CA ALA A 155 -6.49 -12.59 2.02
C ALA A 155 -7.25 -12.35 0.70
N ARG A 156 -7.33 -13.39 -0.14
CA ARG A 156 -8.34 -13.49 -1.19
C ARG A 156 -9.58 -14.14 -0.60
#